data_AF-A0A7R9IUF6-F1
#
_entry.id   AF-A0A7R9IUF6-F1
#
_cell.length_a   1.000
_cell.length_b   1.000
_cell.length_c   1.000
_cell.angle_alpha   90.00
_cell.angle_beta   90.00
_cell.angle_gamma   90.00
#
_symmetry.space_group_name_H-M   'P 1'
#
loop_
_entity.id
_entity.type
_entity.pdbx_description
1 polymer ?
#
loop_
_entity_poly.entity_id
_entity_poly.type
_entity_poly.pdbx_seq_one_letter_code
_entity_poly.pdbx_strand_id
1 'polypeptide(L)' 'MAFNSLLNNMELIKRIYLNATNGTRSQEVTKEEFLHSAQMMSQITPLEVDILFLLCDLLHQTG' A
#
# COMPACT_ATOMS: atom_id res chain seq x y z
N MET A 1 7.75 5.17 -14.56
CA MET A 1 7.74 6.05 -13.38
C MET A 1 6.93 5.38 -12.28
N ALA A 2 7.59 4.68 -11.35
CA ALA A 2 6.91 3.87 -10.31
C ALA A 2 6.02 4.72 -9.38
N PHE A 3 6.48 5.91 -8.99
CA PHE A 3 5.68 6.86 -8.19
C PHE A 3 4.38 7.31 -8.90
N ASN A 4 4.45 7.69 -10.18
CA ASN A 4 3.24 8.09 -10.92
C ASN A 4 2.29 6.91 -11.15
N SER A 5 2.83 5.70 -11.37
CA SER A 5 2.03 4.48 -11.48
C SER A 5 1.33 4.15 -10.15
N LEU A 6 2.02 4.28 -9.02
CA LEU A 6 1.44 4.15 -7.68
C LEU A 6 0.26 5.11 -7.49
N LEU A 7 0.46 6.40 -7.77
CA LEU A 7 -0.59 7.43 -7.63
C LEU A 7 -1.80 7.17 -8.53
N ASN A 8 -1.58 6.70 -9.77
CA ASN A 8 -2.66 6.33 -10.67
C ASN A 8 -3.45 5.10 -10.19
N ASN A 9 -2.84 4.25 -9.36
CA ASN A 9 -3.41 3.01 -8.85
C ASN A 9 -3.90 3.09 -7.39
N MET A 10 -4.17 4.29 -6.85
CA MET A 10 -4.60 4.46 -5.45
C MET A 10 -5.88 3.71 -5.07
N GLU A 11 -6.80 3.50 -6.01
CA GLU A 11 -8.01 2.69 -5.75
C GLU A 11 -7.68 1.19 -5.58
N LEU A 12 -6.69 0.69 -6.33
CA LEU A 12 -6.18 -0.67 -6.16
C LEU A 12 -5.46 -0.80 -4.81
N ILE A 13 -4.60 0.17 -4.45
CA ILE A 13 -3.89 0.21 -3.17
C ILE A 13 -4.88 0.16 -2.01
N LYS A 14 -5.95 0.95 -2.07
CA LYS A 14 -7.03 0.94 -1.09
C LYS A 14 -7.71 -0.43 -0.98
N ARG A 15 -7.96 -1.11 -2.10
CA ARG A 15 -8.55 -2.46 -2.09
C ARG A 15 -7.62 -3.48 -1.45
N ILE A 16 -6.32 -3.41 -1.73
CA ILE A 16 -5.30 -4.27 -1.11
C ILE A 16 -5.27 -4.03 0.40
N TYR A 17 -5.23 -2.77 0.82
CA TYR A 17 -5.27 -2.41 2.25
C TYR A 17 -6.53 -2.96 2.94
N LEU A 18 -7.72 -2.75 2.36
CA LEU A 18 -8.97 -3.28 2.91
C LEU A 18 -9.01 -4.82 2.92
N ASN A 19 -8.34 -5.47 1.97
CA ASN A 19 -8.20 -6.92 1.97
C ASN A 19 -7.30 -7.38 3.13
N ALA A 20 -6.16 -6.71 3.34
CA ALA A 20 -5.23 -7.01 4.44
C ALA A 20 -5.85 -6.79 5.83
N THR A 21 -6.72 -5.78 5.98
CA THR A 21 -7.39 -5.44 7.26
C THR A 21 -8.76 -6.08 7.46
N ASN A 22 -9.17 -7.01 6.58
CA ASN A 22 -10.52 -7.59 6.57
C ASN A 22 -11.65 -6.53 6.57
N GLY A 23 -11.44 -5.40 5.89
CA GLY A 23 -12.40 -4.30 5.75
C GLY A 23 -12.24 -3.17 6.77
N THR A 24 -11.33 -3.30 7.73
CA THR A 24 -11.09 -2.29 8.77
C THR A 24 -10.25 -1.11 8.24
N ARG A 25 -10.62 0.14 8.55
CA ARG A 25 -9.88 1.33 8.08
C ARG A 25 -8.88 1.88 9.08
N SER A 26 -9.02 1.53 10.36
CA SER A 26 -8.20 2.05 11.46
C SER A 26 -7.09 1.10 11.90
N GLN A 27 -6.92 -0.03 11.21
CA GLN A 27 -5.94 -1.03 11.56
C GLN A 27 -4.65 -0.76 10.79
N GLU A 28 -3.52 -0.65 11.49
CA GLU A 28 -2.21 -0.59 10.86
C GLU A 28 -1.89 -1.90 10.15
N VAL A 29 -1.20 -1.79 9.01
CA VAL A 29 -0.82 -2.91 8.16
C VAL A 29 0.68 -2.85 7.93
N THR A 30 1.36 -3.95 8.24
CA THR A 30 2.79 -4.10 7.97
C THR A 30 3.03 -4.25 6.46
N LYS A 31 4.27 -3.97 6.04
CA LYS A 31 4.65 -4.10 4.64
C LYS A 31 4.50 -5.53 4.12
N GLU A 32 4.80 -6.51 4.96
CA GLU A 32 4.67 -7.93 4.68
C GLU A 32 3.21 -8.33 4.46
N GLU A 33 2.30 -7.88 5.32
CA GLU A 33 0.86 -8.13 5.19
C GLU A 33 0.30 -7.48 3.92
N PHE A 34 0.71 -6.24 3.64
CA PHE A 34 0.29 -5.54 2.43
C PHE A 34 0.79 -6.27 1.17
N LEU A 35 2.06 -6.68 1.14
CA LEU A 35 2.64 -7.45 0.04
C LEU A 35 1.93 -8.79 -0.15
N HIS A 36 1.59 -9.49 0.94
CA HIS A 36 0.86 -10.74 0.88
C HIS A 36 -0.52 -10.57 0.24
N SER A 37 -1.29 -9.56 0.65
CA SER A 37 -2.58 -9.24 0.02
C SER A 37 -2.42 -8.75 -1.42
N ALA A 38 -1.34 -8.05 -1.74
CA ALA A 38 -1.04 -7.56 -3.08
C ALA A 38 -0.71 -8.69 -4.08
N GLN A 39 -0.12 -9.81 -3.62
CA GLN A 39 0.22 -10.95 -4.47
C GLN A 39 -1.01 -11.51 -5.23
N MET A 40 -2.20 -11.38 -4.66
CA MET A 40 -3.44 -11.86 -5.28
C MET A 40 -3.98 -10.93 -6.36
N MET A 41 -3.51 -9.67 -6.42
CA MET A 41 -4.05 -8.66 -7.35
C MET A 41 -3.09 -8.30 -8.50
N SER A 42 -1.88 -8.89 -8.57
CA SER A 42 -0.90 -8.91 -9.69
C SER A 42 -0.52 -7.59 -10.38
N GLN A 43 -0.99 -6.45 -9.90
CA GLN A 43 -0.93 -5.15 -10.60
C GLN A 43 -0.03 -4.13 -9.90
N ILE A 44 0.64 -4.51 -8.81
CA ILE A 44 1.56 -3.63 -8.08
C ILE A 44 2.92 -4.30 -7.91
N THR A 45 3.97 -3.54 -8.15
CA THR A 45 5.37 -3.99 -8.03
C THR A 45 5.89 -3.79 -6.60
N PRO A 46 6.87 -4.59 -6.14
CA PRO A 46 7.49 -4.38 -4.83
C PRO A 46 8.04 -2.95 -4.64
N LEU A 47 8.60 -2.35 -5.70
CA LEU A 47 9.10 -0.97 -5.67
C LEU A 47 8.00 0.07 -5.41
N GLU A 48 6.80 -0.13 -5.98
CA GLU A 48 5.66 0.74 -5.69
C GLU A 48 5.23 0.64 -4.23
N VAL A 49 5.24 -0.57 -3.66
CA VAL A 49 4.98 -0.77 -2.23
C VAL A 49 6.04 -0.10 -1.37
N ASP A 50 7.31 -0.19 -1.73
CA ASP A 50 8.40 0.51 -1.02
C ASP A 50 8.18 2.03 -1.00
N ILE A 51 7.81 2.59 -2.15
CA ILE A 51 7.49 4.02 -2.28
C ILE A 51 6.30 4.40 -1.41
N LEU A 52 5.24 3.58 -1.40
CA LEU A 52 4.04 3.81 -0.59
C LEU A 52 4.38 3.89 0.90
N PHE A 53 5.12 2.90 1.42
CA PHE A 53 5.52 2.85 2.83
C PHE A 53 6.46 4.01 3.19
N LEU A 54 7.40 4.37 2.32
CA LEU A 54 8.24 5.55 2.50
C LEU A 54 7.42 6.84 2.64
N LEU A 55 6.37 7.02 1.82
CA LEU A 55 5.48 8.18 1.91
C LEU A 55 4.70 8.17 3.22
N CYS A 56 4.21 7.01 3.66
CA CYS A 56 3.56 6.87 4.95
C CYS A 56 4.51 7.25 6.09
N ASP A 57 5.75 6.75 6.09
CA ASP A 57 6.74 7.06 7.14
C ASP A 57 7.06 8.56 7.19
N LEU A 58 7.23 9.20 6.02
CA LEU A 58 7.46 10.65 5.94
C LEU A 58 6.29 11.45 6.49
N LEU A 59 5.05 11.03 6.23
CA LEU A 59 3.85 11.69 6.76
C LEU A 59 3.72 11.54 8.28
N HIS A 60 4.02 10.36 8.82
CA HIS A 60 3.96 10.11 10.27
C HIS A 60 5.11 10.78 11.04
N GLN A 61 6.29 10.95 10.43
CA GLN A 61 7.40 11.70 11.05
C GLN A 61 7.14 13.20 11.18
N THR A 62 6.22 13.74 10.38
CA THR A 62 5.79 15.13 10.45
C THR A 62 4.62 15.39 11.41
N GLY A 63 4.20 14.37 12.18
CA GLY A 63 3.12 14.45 13.19
C GLY A 63 3.59 14.79 14.60
#